data_AF-A0A524F3P7-F1
#
_entry.id   AF-A0A524F3P7-F1
#
_cell.length_a   1.000
_cell.length_b   1.000
_cell.length_c   1.000
_cell.angle_alpha   90.00
_cell.angle_beta   90.00
_cell.angle_gamma   90.00
#
_symmetry.space_group_name_H-M   'P 1'
#
loop_
_entity.id
_entity.type
_entity.pdbx_description
1 polymer ?
#
loop_
_entity_poly.entity_id
_entity_poly.type
_entity_poly.pdbx_seq_one_letter_code
_entity_poly.pdbx_strand_id
1 'polypeptide(L)'
;MKLKVKKINFETGTTKDVIINASDAKKLNLKAGDRITIKKPESKSINDKYRVAILQIAYSNSIVAPGEIGIFIDTIRDFENNTEVSIKPIDPPDSFKFIKKKINGLKLTSEEINNIISDSVSGHLSPIELASFITGVSINGMDNEEMTALTLAEAKSGNIFDFGPEVYDKHSTGGVPGNKVSLIIVPIVAAAGLTIPKTSTRAITSPSGTADSMEVLAPVAFDSEELKKIVSKLNACIVWGGALDLAPADNILIEIERPLRMDPFGLMIPSILTKKLSVGVKKIVLDIPVGTGTKFPTPNDGKKFAHLFKEIAKNVGLEAECALTLAHQPIGHSIGPAIEAKEALTLLRDYNAGPNSLIEKSTSLAGIILEMGGKAEKGQGQILAKDILQSGKAYEKMKQIIEVQGGEPNILPEDIKLGIYEREFYSTKEGHITDVNNAIINQIAKAAGCPNSKTSGVHIFKKQGAKVKEGDIIFKIYSNSQSNLKRAEKIYNSTGGPIILGGMMIERI
;
A
#
# COMPACT_ATOMS: atom_id res chain seq x y z
N MET A 1 -25.55 14.12 -29.68
CA MET A 1 -26.46 13.08 -30.19
C MET A 1 -27.25 12.49 -29.04
N LYS A 2 -28.52 12.17 -29.23
CA LYS A 2 -29.30 11.39 -28.25
C LYS A 2 -29.11 9.91 -28.52
N LEU A 3 -28.80 9.15 -27.47
CA LEU A 3 -28.59 7.70 -27.51
C LEU A 3 -29.34 7.05 -26.35
N LYS A 4 -29.74 5.79 -26.51
CA LYS A 4 -30.30 4.97 -25.42
C LYS A 4 -29.19 4.21 -24.71
N VAL A 5 -29.21 4.24 -23.38
CA VAL A 5 -28.24 3.52 -22.56
C VAL A 5 -28.48 2.02 -22.66
N LYS A 6 -27.44 1.28 -23.00
CA LYS A 6 -27.37 -0.18 -22.90
C LYS A 6 -26.34 -0.53 -21.83
N LYS A 7 -26.78 -1.08 -20.70
CA LYS A 7 -25.85 -1.57 -19.68
C LYS A 7 -25.13 -2.81 -20.19
N ILE A 8 -23.81 -2.77 -20.15
CA ILE A 8 -22.96 -3.90 -20.50
C ILE A 8 -22.53 -4.57 -19.19
N ASN A 9 -22.84 -5.86 -19.02
CA ASN A 9 -22.48 -6.63 -17.84
C ASN A 9 -20.99 -7.02 -17.86
N PHE A 10 -20.14 -6.00 -17.81
CA PHE A 10 -18.69 -6.08 -17.82
C PHE A 10 -18.15 -4.90 -17.01
N GLU A 11 -17.07 -5.12 -16.28
CA GLU A 11 -16.34 -4.09 -15.54
C GLU A 11 -15.00 -3.87 -16.23
N THR A 12 -14.70 -2.63 -16.59
CA THR A 12 -13.42 -2.20 -17.18
C THR A 12 -12.36 -1.93 -16.12
N GLY A 13 -12.75 -1.86 -14.84
CA GLY A 13 -11.92 -1.50 -13.71
C GLY A 13 -11.87 0.02 -13.53
N THR A 14 -10.76 0.62 -13.92
CA THR A 14 -10.42 2.00 -13.51
C THR A 14 -10.72 3.02 -14.60
N THR A 15 -10.93 2.57 -15.84
CA THR A 15 -11.23 3.44 -16.98
C THR A 15 -12.73 3.68 -17.12
N LYS A 16 -13.12 4.96 -17.18
CA LYS A 16 -14.50 5.37 -17.49
C LYS A 16 -14.75 5.27 -18.99
N ASP A 17 -14.69 4.05 -19.53
CA ASP A 17 -14.92 3.80 -20.95
C ASP A 17 -16.41 3.68 -21.28
N VAL A 18 -16.80 4.09 -22.48
CA VAL A 18 -18.14 3.86 -23.02
C VAL A 18 -18.05 3.45 -24.48
N ILE A 19 -19.01 2.67 -24.95
CA ILE A 19 -19.00 2.15 -26.32
C ILE A 19 -20.14 2.76 -27.12
N ILE A 20 -19.87 3.27 -28.32
CA ILE A 20 -20.93 3.57 -29.31
C ILE A 20 -20.70 2.81 -30.61
N ASN A 21 -21.76 2.67 -31.40
CA ASN A 21 -21.68 2.04 -32.70
C ASN A 21 -20.85 2.87 -33.69
N ALA A 22 -20.07 2.22 -34.55
CA ALA A 22 -19.24 2.87 -35.56
C ALA A 22 -20.02 3.81 -36.49
N SER A 23 -21.28 3.49 -36.80
CA SER A 23 -22.13 4.36 -37.62
C SER A 23 -22.48 5.69 -36.94
N ASP A 24 -22.66 5.69 -35.62
CA ASP A 24 -22.96 6.89 -34.84
C ASP A 24 -21.70 7.70 -34.51
N ALA A 25 -20.59 7.01 -34.25
CA ALA A 25 -19.28 7.65 -34.15
C ALA A 25 -18.95 8.43 -35.44
N LYS A 26 -19.18 7.81 -36.61
CA LYS A 26 -18.96 8.46 -37.91
C LYS A 26 -19.85 9.69 -38.11
N LYS A 27 -21.13 9.65 -37.70
CA LYS A 27 -22.04 10.82 -37.76
C LYS A 27 -21.56 11.98 -36.89
N LEU A 28 -20.90 11.69 -35.78
CA LEU A 28 -20.37 12.68 -34.85
C LEU A 28 -18.91 13.04 -35.10
N ASN A 29 -18.27 12.44 -36.12
CA ASN A 29 -16.85 12.55 -36.39
C ASN A 29 -15.97 12.20 -35.18
N LEU A 30 -16.37 11.17 -34.41
CA LEU A 30 -15.66 10.68 -33.24
C LEU A 30 -14.81 9.45 -33.58
N LYS A 31 -13.69 9.31 -32.89
CA LYS A 31 -12.76 8.19 -32.94
C LYS A 31 -12.68 7.48 -31.59
N ALA A 32 -12.17 6.26 -31.61
CA ALA A 32 -11.84 5.56 -30.36
C ALA A 32 -10.72 6.34 -29.65
N GLY A 33 -10.85 6.51 -28.34
CA GLY A 33 -10.00 7.36 -27.51
C GLY A 33 -10.53 8.80 -27.35
N ASP A 34 -11.51 9.24 -28.14
CA ASP A 34 -12.07 10.58 -27.99
C ASP A 34 -12.85 10.71 -26.68
N ARG A 35 -12.87 11.94 -26.14
CA ARG A 35 -13.57 12.24 -24.91
C ARG A 35 -14.97 12.76 -25.18
N ILE A 36 -15.95 12.23 -24.44
CA ILE A 36 -17.34 12.68 -24.53
C ILE A 36 -17.92 13.00 -23.16
N THR A 37 -18.89 13.93 -23.16
CA THR A 37 -19.77 14.18 -22.04
C THR A 37 -21.08 13.42 -22.22
N ILE A 38 -21.65 12.92 -21.12
CA ILE A 38 -22.92 12.19 -21.08
C ILE A 38 -23.85 12.87 -20.07
N LYS A 39 -25.05 13.26 -20.49
CA LYS A 39 -26.05 13.96 -19.65
C LYS A 39 -27.48 13.45 -19.89
N LYS A 40 -28.35 13.45 -18.88
CA LYS A 40 -29.80 13.23 -19.04
C LYS A 40 -30.45 14.44 -19.76
N PRO A 41 -31.26 14.24 -20.82
CA PRO A 41 -31.87 15.32 -21.61
C PRO A 41 -32.82 16.24 -20.83
N GLU A 42 -33.52 15.70 -19.83
CA GLU A 42 -34.59 16.41 -19.09
C GLU A 42 -34.08 17.37 -18.02
N SER A 43 -32.77 17.38 -17.78
CA SER A 43 -32.19 18.11 -16.66
C SER A 43 -31.75 19.52 -17.12
N LYS A 44 -32.62 20.49 -16.83
CA LYS A 44 -32.46 21.93 -17.16
C LYS A 44 -31.66 22.71 -16.11
N SER A 45 -31.15 22.06 -15.07
CA SER A 45 -30.32 22.72 -14.07
C SER A 45 -28.89 22.90 -14.60
N ILE A 46 -28.32 24.08 -14.35
CA ILE A 46 -26.89 24.39 -14.56
C ILE A 46 -26.01 23.47 -13.70
N ASN A 47 -26.53 22.94 -12.58
CA ASN A 47 -25.83 22.03 -11.66
C ASN A 47 -26.00 20.54 -11.99
N ASP A 48 -26.66 20.19 -13.10
CA ASP A 48 -26.80 18.79 -13.49
C ASP A 48 -25.46 18.25 -14.00
N LYS A 49 -24.77 17.50 -13.12
CA LYS A 49 -23.47 16.90 -13.35
C LYS A 49 -23.50 16.02 -14.61
N TYR A 50 -22.93 16.50 -15.71
CA TYR A 50 -22.55 15.62 -16.82
C TYR A 50 -21.46 14.64 -16.33
N ARG A 51 -21.28 13.52 -17.04
CA ARG A 51 -20.18 12.59 -16.81
C ARG A 51 -19.23 12.64 -17.99
N VAL A 52 -17.94 12.55 -17.71
CA VAL A 52 -16.91 12.43 -18.75
C VAL A 52 -16.53 10.97 -18.88
N ALA A 53 -16.43 10.52 -20.13
CA ALA A 53 -16.03 9.17 -20.47
C ALA A 53 -15.12 9.16 -21.70
N ILE A 54 -14.29 8.12 -21.81
CA ILE A 54 -13.46 7.84 -22.98
C ILE A 54 -14.23 6.93 -23.91
N LEU A 55 -14.30 7.31 -25.18
CA LEU A 55 -15.09 6.62 -26.17
C LEU A 55 -14.32 5.43 -26.75
N GLN A 56 -14.98 4.29 -26.82
CA GLN A 56 -14.59 3.13 -27.61
C GLN A 56 -15.63 2.91 -28.71
N ILE A 57 -15.20 2.29 -29.82
CA ILE A 57 -16.05 2.10 -30.99
C ILE A 57 -16.31 0.62 -31.21
N ALA A 58 -17.60 0.25 -31.23
CA ALA A 58 -18.04 -1.06 -31.69
C ALA A 58 -18.26 -1.05 -33.21
N TYR A 59 -17.45 -1.81 -33.93
CA TYR A 59 -17.60 -2.03 -35.37
C TYR A 59 -18.68 -3.07 -35.71
N SER A 60 -19.14 -3.84 -34.72
CA SER A 60 -20.22 -4.81 -34.88
C SER A 60 -21.44 -4.41 -34.03
N ASN A 61 -22.62 -4.84 -34.45
CA ASN A 61 -23.88 -4.52 -33.77
C ASN A 61 -24.20 -5.47 -32.59
N SER A 62 -23.29 -6.40 -32.25
CA SER A 62 -23.53 -7.41 -31.22
C SER A 62 -23.54 -6.81 -29.81
N ILE A 63 -22.63 -5.85 -29.56
CA ILE A 63 -22.49 -5.21 -28.25
C ILE A 63 -23.41 -3.99 -28.14
N VAL A 64 -23.40 -3.10 -29.13
CA VAL A 64 -24.28 -1.92 -29.18
C VAL A 64 -24.82 -1.69 -30.59
N ALA A 65 -26.13 -1.50 -30.70
CA ALA A 65 -26.78 -1.17 -31.96
C ALA A 65 -26.66 0.34 -32.27
N PRO A 66 -26.84 0.77 -33.52
CA PRO A 66 -26.98 2.18 -33.84
C PRO A 66 -28.10 2.84 -33.02
N GLY A 67 -27.83 3.99 -32.43
CA GLY A 67 -28.71 4.70 -31.50
C GLY A 67 -28.53 4.32 -30.03
N GLU A 68 -27.59 3.41 -29.70
CA GLU A 68 -27.28 2.99 -28.33
C GLU A 68 -25.90 3.47 -27.87
N ILE A 69 -25.77 3.67 -26.56
CA ILE A 69 -24.49 3.83 -25.86
C ILE A 69 -24.33 2.73 -24.81
N GLY A 70 -23.27 1.96 -24.96
CA GLY A 70 -22.83 0.94 -24.02
C GLY A 70 -22.17 1.58 -22.82
N ILE A 71 -22.74 1.36 -21.63
CA ILE A 71 -22.17 1.82 -20.35
C ILE A 71 -21.85 0.58 -19.52
N PHE A 72 -20.59 0.43 -19.13
CA PHE A 72 -20.13 -0.62 -18.24
C PHE A 72 -20.66 -0.41 -16.80
N ILE A 73 -20.79 -1.49 -16.04
CA ILE A 73 -21.47 -1.46 -14.72
C ILE A 73 -20.71 -0.60 -13.71
N ASP A 74 -19.40 -0.56 -13.80
CA ASP A 74 -18.49 0.18 -12.94
C ASP A 74 -18.30 1.65 -13.33
N THR A 75 -18.44 1.95 -14.62
CA THR A 75 -18.06 3.24 -15.20
C THR A 75 -19.00 4.37 -14.80
N ILE A 76 -20.32 4.20 -14.96
CA ILE A 76 -21.32 5.21 -14.58
C ILE A 76 -22.59 4.54 -14.04
N ARG A 77 -22.70 4.47 -12.72
CA ARG A 77 -23.84 3.87 -12.02
C ARG A 77 -25.14 4.67 -12.13
N ASP A 78 -25.03 5.96 -12.48
CA ASP A 78 -26.13 6.94 -12.47
C ASP A 78 -27.16 6.79 -13.60
N PHE A 79 -26.82 6.00 -14.62
CA PHE A 79 -27.66 5.78 -15.80
C PHE A 79 -28.26 4.38 -15.78
N GLU A 80 -29.58 4.30 -15.87
CA GLU A 80 -30.31 3.03 -15.96
C GLU A 80 -30.40 2.57 -17.41
N ASN A 81 -30.62 1.26 -17.59
CA ASN A 81 -30.79 0.69 -18.92
C ASN A 81 -32.02 1.31 -19.62
N ASN A 82 -31.95 1.49 -20.94
CA ASN A 82 -32.96 2.15 -21.78
C ASN A 82 -33.23 3.63 -21.49
N THR A 83 -32.46 4.28 -20.61
CA THR A 83 -32.57 5.74 -20.41
C THR A 83 -31.99 6.50 -21.61
N GLU A 84 -32.63 7.60 -22.01
CA GLU A 84 -32.09 8.47 -23.04
C GLU A 84 -30.99 9.37 -22.45
N VAL A 85 -29.86 9.46 -23.12
CA VAL A 85 -28.75 10.36 -22.78
C VAL A 85 -28.32 11.17 -23.99
N SER A 86 -27.86 12.39 -23.75
CA SER A 86 -27.20 13.21 -24.77
C SER A 86 -25.69 13.09 -24.61
N ILE A 87 -25.02 12.79 -25.72
CA ILE A 87 -23.56 12.82 -25.81
C ILE A 87 -23.06 14.00 -26.64
N LYS A 88 -21.92 14.58 -26.22
CA LYS A 88 -21.19 15.63 -26.96
C LYS A 88 -19.67 15.40 -26.84
N PRO A 89 -18.88 15.59 -27.93
CA PRO A 89 -17.43 15.67 -27.81
C PRO A 89 -17.03 16.80 -26.87
N ILE A 90 -15.89 16.63 -26.21
CA ILE A 90 -15.24 17.68 -25.44
C ILE A 90 -13.74 17.68 -25.76
N ASP A 91 -13.16 18.87 -25.82
CA ASP A 91 -11.73 19.04 -26.01
C ASP A 91 -10.94 18.50 -24.81
N PRO A 92 -9.63 18.21 -24.97
CA PRO A 92 -8.75 17.92 -23.85
C PRO A 92 -8.82 19.03 -22.80
N PRO A 93 -8.82 18.68 -21.50
CA PRO A 93 -8.87 19.69 -20.44
C PRO A 93 -7.62 20.57 -20.46
N ASP A 94 -7.73 21.79 -19.93
CA ASP A 94 -6.60 22.71 -19.83
C ASP A 94 -5.43 22.12 -19.04
N SER A 95 -5.70 21.23 -18.09
CA SER A 95 -4.67 20.50 -17.33
C SER A 95 -3.71 19.70 -18.21
N PHE A 96 -4.11 19.30 -19.42
CA PHE A 96 -3.21 18.64 -20.36
C PHE A 96 -2.05 19.55 -20.82
N LYS A 97 -2.27 20.87 -20.88
CA LYS A 97 -1.19 21.85 -21.18
C LYS A 97 -0.14 21.85 -20.07
N PHE A 98 -0.56 21.68 -18.81
CA PHE A 98 0.34 21.60 -17.66
C PHE A 98 1.12 20.28 -17.64
N ILE A 99 0.50 19.16 -18.05
CA ILE A 99 1.22 17.90 -18.24
C ILE A 99 2.34 18.07 -19.29
N LYS A 100 2.06 18.72 -20.43
CA LYS A 100 3.10 19.05 -21.43
C LYS A 100 4.19 19.95 -20.87
N LYS A 101 3.82 20.94 -20.06
CA LYS A 101 4.77 21.83 -19.37
C LYS A 101 5.75 21.03 -18.51
N LYS A 102 5.27 20.06 -17.71
CA LYS A 102 6.11 19.17 -16.91
C LYS A 102 6.98 18.24 -17.78
N ILE A 103 6.45 17.71 -18.88
CA ILE A 103 7.23 16.89 -19.84
C ILE A 103 8.39 17.71 -20.44
N ASN A 104 8.19 19.01 -20.68
CA ASN A 104 9.22 19.92 -21.18
C ASN A 104 10.21 20.39 -20.10
N GLY A 105 10.18 19.83 -18.89
CA GLY A 105 11.11 20.14 -17.80
C GLY A 105 10.81 21.47 -17.09
N LEU A 106 9.64 22.06 -17.30
CA LEU A 106 9.26 23.31 -16.66
C LEU A 106 8.53 23.04 -15.33
N LYS A 107 8.74 23.95 -14.37
CA LYS A 107 8.10 23.94 -13.05
C LYS A 107 6.60 24.22 -13.16
N LEU A 108 5.80 23.42 -12.46
CA LEU A 108 4.38 23.61 -12.28
C LEU A 108 4.08 24.53 -11.10
N THR A 109 3.05 25.37 -11.22
CA THR A 109 2.53 26.13 -10.09
C THR A 109 1.53 25.30 -9.28
N SER A 110 1.23 25.72 -8.05
CA SER A 110 0.22 25.04 -7.22
C SER A 110 -1.15 24.99 -7.88
N GLU A 111 -1.54 26.03 -8.63
CA GLU A 111 -2.81 26.06 -9.39
C GLU A 111 -2.81 25.03 -10.52
N GLU A 112 -1.72 24.93 -11.28
CA GLU A 112 -1.58 23.96 -12.35
C GLU A 112 -1.65 22.51 -11.83
N ILE A 113 -1.03 22.24 -10.68
CA ILE A 113 -1.08 20.94 -10.00
C ILE A 113 -2.51 20.64 -9.51
N ASN A 114 -3.18 21.60 -8.86
CA ASN A 114 -4.57 21.43 -8.44
C ASN A 114 -5.49 21.08 -9.62
N ASN A 115 -5.29 21.70 -10.78
CA ASN A 115 -6.06 21.41 -11.98
C ASN A 115 -5.80 19.99 -12.49
N ILE A 116 -4.54 19.53 -12.53
CA ILE A 116 -4.21 18.14 -12.89
C ILE A 116 -4.92 17.16 -11.93
N ILE A 117 -4.85 17.40 -10.63
CA ILE A 117 -5.44 16.50 -9.62
C ILE A 117 -6.98 16.50 -9.68
N SER A 118 -7.60 17.67 -9.81
CA SER A 118 -9.05 17.79 -9.98
C SER A 118 -9.54 17.06 -11.23
N ASP A 119 -8.84 17.23 -12.36
CA ASP A 119 -9.19 16.58 -13.62
C ASP A 119 -8.92 15.07 -13.61
N SER A 120 -7.94 14.62 -12.82
CA SER A 120 -7.69 13.19 -12.59
C SER A 120 -8.87 12.54 -11.88
N VAL A 121 -9.29 13.11 -10.75
CA VAL A 121 -10.37 12.56 -9.89
C VAL A 121 -11.72 12.61 -10.59
N SER A 122 -12.00 13.71 -11.30
CA SER A 122 -13.25 13.86 -12.05
C SER A 122 -13.30 12.98 -13.31
N GLY A 123 -12.16 12.44 -13.76
CA GLY A 123 -12.04 11.61 -14.97
C GLY A 123 -11.93 12.42 -16.27
N HIS A 124 -11.63 13.71 -16.17
CA HIS A 124 -11.31 14.53 -17.34
C HIS A 124 -9.93 14.20 -17.92
N LEU A 125 -9.00 13.66 -17.14
CA LEU A 125 -7.75 13.10 -17.64
C LEU A 125 -7.87 11.58 -17.84
N SER A 126 -7.42 11.12 -19.01
CA SER A 126 -7.32 9.71 -19.36
C SER A 126 -6.08 9.08 -18.73
N PRO A 127 -6.03 7.73 -18.61
CA PRO A 127 -4.83 7.04 -18.16
C PRO A 127 -3.59 7.34 -19.01
N ILE A 128 -3.76 7.63 -20.31
CA ILE A 128 -2.64 7.97 -21.22
C ILE A 128 -2.04 9.33 -20.85
N GLU A 129 -2.87 10.32 -20.58
CA GLU A 129 -2.40 11.65 -20.18
C GLU A 129 -1.72 11.60 -18.80
N LEU A 130 -2.28 10.84 -17.86
CA LEU A 130 -1.69 10.63 -16.54
C LEU A 130 -0.39 9.82 -16.58
N ALA A 131 -0.30 8.79 -17.43
CA ALA A 131 0.96 8.09 -17.69
C ALA A 131 2.02 9.03 -18.25
N SER A 132 1.62 9.99 -19.08
CA SER A 132 2.51 11.02 -19.62
C SER A 132 2.99 11.98 -18.51
N PHE A 133 2.13 12.34 -17.57
CA PHE A 133 2.49 13.12 -16.38
C PHE A 133 3.50 12.37 -15.50
N ILE A 134 3.23 11.11 -15.15
CA ILE A 134 4.12 10.25 -14.36
C ILE A 134 5.49 10.12 -15.05
N THR A 135 5.50 9.88 -16.35
CA THR A 135 6.74 9.81 -17.15
C THR A 135 7.49 11.13 -17.10
N GLY A 136 6.81 12.27 -17.27
CA GLY A 136 7.40 13.60 -17.17
C GLY A 136 8.04 13.87 -15.80
N VAL A 137 7.36 13.48 -14.71
CA VAL A 137 7.91 13.57 -13.35
C VAL A 137 9.09 12.62 -13.14
N SER A 138 9.04 11.42 -13.72
CA SER A 138 10.15 10.46 -13.60
C SER A 138 11.42 10.93 -14.31
N ILE A 139 11.30 11.68 -15.41
CA ILE A 139 12.43 12.18 -16.19
C ILE A 139 12.95 13.50 -15.62
N ASN A 140 12.05 14.45 -15.34
CA ASN A 140 12.41 15.83 -15.01
C ASN A 140 12.36 16.13 -13.50
N GLY A 141 11.82 15.22 -12.69
CA GLY A 141 11.63 15.41 -11.26
C GLY A 141 10.53 16.41 -10.90
N MET A 142 10.42 16.65 -9.60
CA MET A 142 9.63 17.72 -9.00
C MET A 142 10.47 18.39 -7.93
N ASP A 143 10.35 19.70 -7.81
CA ASP A 143 10.97 20.44 -6.71
C ASP A 143 10.11 20.39 -5.43
N ASN A 144 10.63 21.02 -4.36
CA ASN A 144 9.98 20.97 -3.05
C ASN A 144 8.63 21.68 -3.02
N GLU A 145 8.45 22.74 -3.80
CA GLU A 145 7.17 23.47 -3.88
C GLU A 145 6.14 22.64 -4.65
N GLU A 146 6.56 22.01 -5.76
CA GLU A 146 5.71 21.12 -6.54
C GLU A 146 5.27 19.90 -5.74
N MET A 147 6.18 19.24 -5.02
CA MET A 147 5.82 18.11 -4.14
C MET A 147 4.89 18.53 -3.00
N THR A 148 5.12 19.72 -2.41
CA THR A 148 4.24 20.26 -1.37
C THR A 148 2.84 20.52 -1.92
N ALA A 149 2.75 21.17 -3.09
CA ALA A 149 1.47 21.45 -3.75
C ALA A 149 0.73 20.17 -4.13
N LEU A 150 1.44 19.17 -4.67
CA LEU A 150 0.86 17.88 -5.02
C LEU A 150 0.31 17.17 -3.78
N THR A 151 1.09 17.11 -2.70
CA THR A 151 0.67 16.51 -1.43
C THR A 151 -0.63 17.13 -0.91
N LEU A 152 -0.72 18.47 -0.93
CA LEU A 152 -1.92 19.18 -0.46
C LEU A 152 -3.10 19.01 -1.41
N ALA A 153 -2.86 18.99 -2.72
CA ALA A 153 -3.90 18.80 -3.73
C ALA A 153 -4.53 17.40 -3.64
N GLU A 154 -3.70 16.36 -3.52
CA GLU A 154 -4.18 14.99 -3.38
C GLU A 154 -4.92 14.79 -2.04
N ALA A 155 -4.43 15.36 -0.94
CA ALA A 155 -5.09 15.25 0.37
C ALA A 155 -6.49 15.89 0.33
N LYS A 156 -6.65 17.04 -0.34
CA LYS A 156 -7.93 17.73 -0.51
C LYS A 156 -8.89 17.01 -1.45
N SER A 157 -8.42 16.03 -2.22
CA SER A 157 -9.27 15.30 -3.17
C SER A 157 -10.23 14.30 -2.53
N GLY A 158 -10.00 13.93 -1.26
CA GLY A 158 -10.80 12.95 -0.53
C GLY A 158 -11.15 13.41 0.88
N ASN A 159 -11.56 12.46 1.72
CA ASN A 159 -11.93 12.74 3.10
C ASN A 159 -10.68 13.02 3.97
N ILE A 160 -10.79 14.02 4.84
CA ILE A 160 -9.77 14.35 5.84
C ILE A 160 -10.38 14.15 7.24
N PHE A 161 -9.76 13.28 8.03
CA PHE A 161 -10.12 13.07 9.42
C PHE A 161 -9.39 14.06 10.32
N ASP A 162 -10.05 14.46 11.41
CA ASP A 162 -9.44 15.23 12.49
C ASP A 162 -9.60 14.47 13.80
N PHE A 163 -8.47 14.06 14.37
CA PHE A 163 -8.38 13.39 15.67
C PHE A 163 -7.61 14.23 16.70
N GLY A 164 -7.45 15.54 16.43
CA GLY A 164 -6.75 16.49 17.27
C GLY A 164 -5.27 16.70 16.89
N PRO A 165 -4.52 17.45 17.71
CA PRO A 165 -3.16 17.87 17.40
C PRO A 165 -2.10 16.79 17.69
N GLU A 166 -2.41 15.78 18.50
CA GLU A 166 -1.45 14.78 18.98
C GLU A 166 -1.74 13.40 18.37
N VAL A 167 -1.62 13.33 17.04
CA VAL A 167 -1.90 12.12 16.25
C VAL A 167 -0.62 11.63 15.58
N TYR A 168 -0.31 10.37 15.81
CA TYR A 168 0.95 9.74 15.44
C TYR A 168 0.73 8.67 14.40
N ASP A 169 1.73 8.43 13.55
CA ASP A 169 1.77 7.25 12.70
C ASP A 169 3.20 6.76 12.47
N LYS A 170 3.32 5.49 12.11
CA LYS A 170 4.54 4.87 11.60
C LYS A 170 4.30 4.47 10.16
N HIS A 171 5.13 4.95 9.23
CA HIS A 171 5.14 4.43 7.86
C HIS A 171 6.44 3.67 7.56
N SER A 172 6.43 2.84 6.52
CA SER A 172 7.63 2.20 6.01
C SER A 172 7.62 2.25 4.49
N THR A 173 8.75 2.59 3.89
CA THR A 173 8.91 2.51 2.43
C THR A 173 8.91 1.06 1.90
N GLY A 174 8.94 0.08 2.82
CA GLY A 174 8.73 -1.34 2.53
C GLY A 174 9.95 -2.02 1.92
N GLY A 175 9.70 -3.10 1.18
CA GLY A 175 10.74 -3.87 0.47
C GLY A 175 11.35 -5.03 1.25
N VAL A 176 11.15 -5.11 2.58
CA VAL A 176 11.66 -6.20 3.42
C VAL A 176 10.57 -7.22 3.74
N PRO A 177 10.79 -8.52 3.50
CA PRO A 177 9.83 -9.57 3.87
C PRO A 177 9.63 -9.64 5.39
N GLY A 178 8.44 -10.06 5.83
CA GLY A 178 8.14 -10.28 7.24
C GLY A 178 8.01 -8.99 8.08
N ASN A 179 7.81 -7.82 7.46
CA ASN A 179 7.74 -6.54 8.16
C ASN A 179 6.42 -6.32 8.91
N LYS A 180 6.14 -7.17 9.90
CA LYS A 180 4.96 -7.15 10.77
C LYS A 180 5.06 -6.18 11.95
N VAL A 181 6.09 -5.33 11.97
CA VAL A 181 6.41 -4.42 13.09
C VAL A 181 5.26 -3.51 13.49
N SER A 182 4.37 -3.14 12.55
CA SER A 182 3.21 -2.29 12.87
C SER A 182 2.22 -2.97 13.81
N LEU A 183 2.13 -4.31 13.81
CA LEU A 183 1.34 -5.06 14.79
C LEU A 183 1.91 -4.96 16.21
N ILE A 184 3.18 -4.57 16.35
CA ILE A 184 3.85 -4.39 17.65
C ILE A 184 3.89 -2.90 18.05
N ILE A 185 4.20 -2.02 17.09
CA ILE A 185 4.36 -0.58 17.34
C ILE A 185 3.03 0.06 17.78
N VAL A 186 1.94 -0.23 17.06
CA VAL A 186 0.63 0.39 17.35
C VAL A 186 0.16 0.11 18.77
N PRO A 187 0.12 -1.14 19.27
CA PRO A 187 -0.28 -1.38 20.66
C PRO A 187 0.70 -0.81 21.69
N ILE A 188 2.02 -0.76 21.43
CA ILE A 188 2.98 -0.11 22.34
C ILE A 188 2.67 1.39 22.49
N VAL A 189 2.53 2.09 21.36
CA VAL A 189 2.26 3.53 21.32
C VAL A 189 0.91 3.85 21.97
N ALA A 190 -0.12 3.06 21.65
CA ALA A 190 -1.45 3.22 22.22
C ALA A 190 -1.50 2.89 23.71
N ALA A 191 -0.70 1.92 24.19
CA ALA A 191 -0.58 1.61 25.62
C ALA A 191 0.10 2.74 26.42
N ALA A 192 0.93 3.56 25.77
CA ALA A 192 1.47 4.80 26.35
C ALA A 192 0.47 5.98 26.35
N GLY A 193 -0.73 5.77 25.79
CA GLY A 193 -1.81 6.76 25.74
C GLY A 193 -1.65 7.78 24.61
N LEU A 194 -0.92 7.46 23.54
CA LEU A 194 -0.84 8.28 22.33
C LEU A 194 -1.85 7.80 21.28
N THR A 195 -2.35 8.72 20.45
CA THR A 195 -3.31 8.42 19.39
C THR A 195 -2.60 7.98 18.11
N ILE A 196 -2.86 6.75 17.64
CA ILE A 196 -2.21 6.15 16.47
C ILE A 196 -3.22 5.42 15.56
N PRO A 197 -3.97 6.14 14.71
CA PRO A 197 -4.94 5.56 13.80
C PRO A 197 -4.23 4.99 12.55
N LYS A 198 -3.60 3.82 12.70
CA LYS A 198 -2.74 3.24 11.66
C LYS A 198 -3.57 2.79 10.46
N THR A 199 -3.37 3.44 9.33
CA THR A 199 -3.86 2.96 8.02
C THR A 199 -2.74 2.28 7.24
N SER A 200 -3.05 1.13 6.66
CA SER A 200 -2.12 0.32 5.88
C SER A 200 -2.74 -0.09 4.55
N THR A 201 -1.92 -0.27 3.53
CA THR A 201 -2.35 -0.94 2.30
C THR A 201 -2.26 -2.46 2.47
N ARG A 202 -2.97 -3.20 1.62
CA ARG A 202 -2.70 -4.61 1.39
C ARG A 202 -1.40 -4.79 0.61
N ALA A 203 -0.83 -5.97 0.68
CA ALA A 203 0.32 -6.34 -0.13
C ALA A 203 0.04 -6.09 -1.63
N ILE A 204 0.91 -5.33 -2.27
CA ILE A 204 0.93 -5.16 -3.73
C ILE A 204 2.02 -6.07 -4.31
N THR A 205 3.26 -5.87 -3.83
CA THR A 205 4.43 -6.61 -4.29
C THR A 205 5.09 -7.42 -3.17
N SER A 206 4.63 -7.31 -1.92
CA SER A 206 5.10 -8.14 -0.82
C SER A 206 4.25 -9.42 -0.68
N PRO A 207 4.75 -10.45 0.02
CA PRO A 207 3.95 -11.61 0.38
C PRO A 207 2.87 -11.30 1.43
N SER A 208 3.06 -10.27 2.25
CA SER A 208 2.05 -9.82 3.21
C SER A 208 2.12 -8.30 3.37
N GLY A 209 0.95 -7.66 3.47
CA GLY A 209 0.81 -6.28 3.94
C GLY A 209 0.37 -6.29 5.40
N THR A 210 0.58 -5.17 6.11
CA THR A 210 0.11 -5.04 7.50
C THR A 210 -1.40 -5.23 7.61
N ALA A 211 -2.16 -4.75 6.62
CA ALA A 211 -3.60 -4.98 6.58
C ALA A 211 -3.94 -6.49 6.44
N ASP A 212 -3.19 -7.23 5.63
CA ASP A 212 -3.44 -8.67 5.43
C ASP A 212 -3.15 -9.46 6.71
N SER A 213 -2.04 -9.16 7.40
CA SER A 213 -1.71 -9.80 8.68
C SER A 213 -2.70 -9.39 9.79
N MET A 214 -3.14 -8.13 9.85
CA MET A 214 -4.16 -7.71 10.83
C MET A 214 -5.51 -8.38 10.56
N GLU A 215 -5.86 -8.60 9.29
CA GLU A 215 -7.10 -9.26 8.87
C GLU A 215 -7.18 -10.76 9.21
N VAL A 216 -6.12 -11.31 9.79
CA VAL A 216 -6.15 -12.63 10.43
C VAL A 216 -6.71 -12.54 11.85
N LEU A 217 -6.52 -11.39 12.51
CA LEU A 217 -6.88 -11.15 13.91
C LEU A 217 -8.22 -10.43 14.06
N ALA A 218 -8.51 -9.46 13.19
CA ALA A 218 -9.75 -8.68 13.22
C ALA A 218 -10.10 -8.11 11.83
N PRO A 219 -11.37 -7.79 11.54
CA PRO A 219 -11.74 -7.02 10.36
C PRO A 219 -10.89 -5.75 10.18
N VAL A 220 -10.54 -5.41 8.93
CA VAL A 220 -9.71 -4.23 8.61
C VAL A 220 -10.41 -3.22 7.70
N ALA A 221 -11.54 -3.58 7.11
CA ALA A 221 -12.31 -2.71 6.24
C ALA A 221 -13.44 -2.08 7.06
N PHE A 222 -13.41 -0.75 7.15
CA PHE A 222 -14.39 0.05 7.88
C PHE A 222 -14.73 1.27 7.05
N ASP A 223 -15.96 1.78 7.21
CA ASP A 223 -16.31 3.08 6.66
C ASP A 223 -15.74 4.24 7.52
N SER A 224 -15.96 5.47 7.06
CA SER A 224 -15.44 6.67 7.73
C SER A 224 -16.04 6.90 9.12
N GLU A 225 -17.31 6.57 9.33
CA GLU A 225 -18.00 6.78 10.60
C GLU A 225 -17.61 5.70 11.63
N GLU A 226 -17.45 4.47 11.18
CA GLU A 226 -16.88 3.36 11.97
C GLU A 226 -15.45 3.68 12.41
N LEU A 227 -14.60 4.17 11.51
CA LEU A 227 -13.23 4.55 11.85
C LEU A 227 -13.20 5.62 12.95
N LYS A 228 -14.03 6.66 12.85
CA LYS A 228 -14.12 7.70 13.88
C LYS A 228 -14.49 7.10 15.23
N LYS A 229 -15.52 6.24 15.28
CA LYS A 229 -15.95 5.58 16.53
C LYS A 229 -14.83 4.72 17.13
N ILE A 230 -14.12 3.95 16.33
CA ILE A 230 -12.99 3.12 16.77
C ILE A 230 -11.90 3.98 17.40
N VAL A 231 -11.45 5.01 16.68
CA VAL A 231 -10.35 5.88 17.13
C VAL A 231 -10.77 6.69 18.36
N SER A 232 -11.99 7.23 18.41
CA SER A 232 -12.48 7.95 19.59
C SER A 232 -12.59 7.07 20.84
N LYS A 233 -12.78 5.76 20.70
CA LYS A 233 -12.90 4.82 21.84
C LYS A 233 -11.54 4.39 22.39
N LEU A 234 -10.58 4.07 21.52
CA LEU A 234 -9.31 3.43 21.92
C LEU A 234 -8.04 4.22 21.57
N ASN A 235 -8.17 5.34 20.86
CA ASN A 235 -7.06 6.12 20.31
C ASN A 235 -6.15 5.31 19.37
N ALA A 236 -6.56 4.13 18.91
CA ALA A 236 -5.74 3.28 18.07
C ALA A 236 -6.57 2.33 17.22
N CYS A 237 -6.06 2.04 16.03
CA CYS A 237 -6.60 1.03 15.14
C CYS A 237 -5.52 0.58 14.16
N ILE A 238 -5.72 -0.57 13.51
CA ILE A 238 -4.95 -0.99 12.35
C ILE A 238 -5.95 -1.35 11.25
N VAL A 239 -6.13 -0.45 10.28
CA VAL A 239 -7.17 -0.60 9.25
C VAL A 239 -6.59 -0.58 7.84
N TRP A 240 -7.36 -1.11 6.89
CA TRP A 240 -7.04 -1.05 5.48
C TRP A 240 -7.47 0.30 4.90
N GLY A 241 -6.49 1.09 4.46
CA GLY A 241 -6.74 2.43 3.91
C GLY A 241 -7.55 2.41 2.61
N GLY A 242 -7.58 1.30 1.86
CA GLY A 242 -8.32 1.21 0.60
C GLY A 242 -9.83 1.04 0.75
N ALA A 243 -10.32 0.73 1.95
CA ALA A 243 -11.77 0.76 2.25
C ALA A 243 -12.27 2.19 2.52
N LEU A 244 -11.34 3.12 2.74
CA LEU A 244 -11.61 4.51 3.04
C LEU A 244 -11.33 5.32 1.78
N ASP A 245 -12.20 6.28 1.44
CA ASP A 245 -12.00 7.21 0.33
C ASP A 245 -10.95 8.28 0.70
N LEU A 246 -9.76 7.80 1.07
CA LEU A 246 -8.59 8.60 1.44
C LEU A 246 -7.81 8.89 0.17
N ALA A 247 -7.68 10.17 -0.17
CA ALA A 247 -6.87 10.65 -1.27
C ALA A 247 -7.06 9.87 -2.60
N PRO A 248 -8.27 9.93 -3.21
CA PRO A 248 -8.59 9.20 -4.44
C PRO A 248 -7.62 9.51 -5.58
N ALA A 249 -7.09 10.75 -5.66
CA ALA A 249 -6.12 11.13 -6.68
C ALA A 249 -4.84 10.27 -6.64
N ASP A 250 -4.31 10.03 -5.44
CA ASP A 250 -3.10 9.23 -5.24
C ASP A 250 -3.32 7.77 -5.68
N ASN A 251 -4.49 7.19 -5.36
CA ASN A 251 -4.83 5.84 -5.80
C ASN A 251 -4.86 5.73 -7.34
N ILE A 252 -5.43 6.72 -8.03
CA ILE A 252 -5.47 6.79 -9.51
C ILE A 252 -4.05 6.82 -10.08
N LEU A 253 -3.14 7.64 -9.52
CA LEU A 253 -1.76 7.70 -9.97
C LEU A 253 -1.03 6.37 -9.75
N ILE A 254 -1.17 5.75 -8.57
CA ILE A 254 -0.55 4.45 -8.23
C ILE A 254 -1.00 3.34 -9.19
N GLU A 255 -2.27 3.32 -9.58
CA GLU A 255 -2.80 2.32 -10.52
C GLU A 255 -2.12 2.38 -11.89
N ILE A 256 -1.62 3.56 -12.28
CA ILE A 256 -0.89 3.80 -13.53
C ILE A 256 0.62 3.61 -13.34
N GLU A 257 1.18 3.99 -12.20
CA GLU A 257 2.59 3.76 -11.85
C GLU A 257 2.97 2.27 -11.86
N ARG A 258 2.09 1.41 -11.34
CA ARG A 258 2.32 -0.04 -11.24
C ARG A 258 2.65 -0.72 -12.58
N PRO A 259 1.82 -0.60 -13.64
CA PRO A 259 2.15 -1.17 -14.94
C PRO A 259 3.38 -0.52 -15.58
N LEU A 260 3.64 0.76 -15.31
CA LEU A 260 4.84 1.46 -15.78
C LEU A 260 6.12 1.05 -15.03
N ARG A 261 5.98 0.46 -13.83
CA ARG A 261 7.09 0.16 -12.90
C ARG A 261 7.93 1.40 -12.58
N MET A 262 7.28 2.56 -12.48
CA MET A 262 7.88 3.84 -12.12
C MET A 262 7.36 4.28 -10.76
N ASP A 263 8.26 4.70 -9.87
CA ASP A 263 7.92 5.18 -8.51
C ASP A 263 8.91 6.32 -8.14
N PRO A 264 8.84 7.46 -8.86
CA PRO A 264 9.78 8.56 -8.68
C PRO A 264 9.56 9.25 -7.34
N PHE A 265 10.61 9.81 -6.73
CA PHE A 265 10.50 10.50 -5.43
C PHE A 265 9.48 11.65 -5.43
N GLY A 266 9.34 12.33 -6.57
CA GLY A 266 8.36 13.40 -6.78
C GLY A 266 6.90 12.97 -6.61
N LEU A 267 6.58 11.68 -6.75
CA LEU A 267 5.25 11.11 -6.52
C LEU A 267 5.22 10.27 -5.24
N MET A 268 6.29 9.53 -4.95
CA MET A 268 6.38 8.67 -3.76
C MET A 268 6.22 9.45 -2.45
N ILE A 269 6.89 10.61 -2.32
CA ILE A 269 6.83 11.42 -1.09
C ILE A 269 5.41 11.99 -0.89
N PRO A 270 4.80 12.68 -1.89
CA PRO A 270 3.40 13.09 -1.82
C PRO A 270 2.45 11.94 -1.49
N SER A 271 2.56 10.81 -2.20
CA SER A 271 1.73 9.62 -1.97
C SER A 271 1.72 9.14 -0.51
N ILE A 272 2.89 9.16 0.15
CA ILE A 272 3.01 8.78 1.56
C ILE A 272 2.38 9.85 2.46
N LEU A 273 2.74 11.12 2.28
CA LEU A 273 2.32 12.22 3.15
C LEU A 273 0.82 12.52 3.03
N THR A 274 0.29 12.52 1.82
CA THR A 274 -1.12 12.71 1.50
C THR A 274 -2.01 11.75 2.31
N LYS A 275 -1.67 10.46 2.34
CA LYS A 275 -2.42 9.44 3.11
C LYS A 275 -2.39 9.72 4.60
N LYS A 276 -1.30 10.31 5.11
CA LYS A 276 -1.09 10.62 6.54
C LYS A 276 -1.90 11.85 6.93
N LEU A 277 -1.85 12.88 6.10
CA LEU A 277 -2.69 14.08 6.24
C LEU A 277 -4.17 13.72 6.23
N SER A 278 -4.58 12.84 5.32
CA SER A 278 -5.98 12.43 5.16
C SER A 278 -6.53 11.76 6.42
N VAL A 279 -5.70 11.13 7.25
CA VAL A 279 -6.12 10.50 8.51
C VAL A 279 -5.83 11.38 9.75
N GLY A 280 -5.51 12.66 9.54
CA GLY A 280 -5.32 13.62 10.63
C GLY A 280 -4.00 13.49 11.38
N VAL A 281 -3.03 12.72 10.87
CA VAL A 281 -1.71 12.57 11.50
C VAL A 281 -1.00 13.91 11.55
N LYS A 282 -0.24 14.17 12.63
CA LYS A 282 0.60 15.36 12.83
C LYS A 282 2.07 15.02 12.99
N LYS A 283 2.36 13.84 13.54
CA LYS A 283 3.72 13.37 13.82
C LYS A 283 3.93 11.99 13.20
N ILE A 284 4.97 11.82 12.40
CA ILE A 284 5.23 10.56 11.70
C ILE A 284 6.66 10.07 11.90
N VAL A 285 6.80 8.76 12.12
CA VAL A 285 8.08 8.07 11.99
C VAL A 285 8.11 7.29 10.67
N LEU A 286 9.08 7.59 9.82
CA LEU A 286 9.32 6.90 8.56
C LEU A 286 10.47 5.90 8.68
N ASP A 287 10.14 4.61 8.58
CA ASP A 287 11.08 3.50 8.47
C ASP A 287 11.57 3.37 7.02
N ILE A 288 12.87 3.52 6.80
CA ILE A 288 13.53 3.45 5.49
C ILE A 288 14.45 2.24 5.48
N PRO A 289 14.01 1.07 4.99
CA PRO A 289 14.86 -0.10 4.92
C PRO A 289 15.95 0.05 3.86
N VAL A 290 17.20 -0.09 4.29
CA VAL A 290 18.40 0.09 3.47
C VAL A 290 19.11 -1.25 3.29
N GLY A 291 19.42 -1.58 2.04
CA GLY A 291 20.18 -2.77 1.68
C GLY A 291 19.91 -3.24 0.26
N THR A 292 20.68 -4.23 -0.18
CA THR A 292 20.55 -4.82 -1.50
C THR A 292 19.13 -5.33 -1.75
N GLY A 293 18.53 -4.94 -2.87
CA GLY A 293 17.18 -5.35 -3.25
C GLY A 293 16.06 -4.52 -2.61
N THR A 294 16.35 -3.48 -1.82
CA THR A 294 15.36 -2.47 -1.42
C THR A 294 15.35 -1.27 -2.36
N LYS A 295 14.41 -0.34 -2.14
CA LYS A 295 14.37 0.97 -2.81
C LYS A 295 15.62 1.82 -2.54
N PHE A 296 16.34 1.55 -1.45
CA PHE A 296 17.49 2.31 -0.99
C PHE A 296 18.68 1.37 -0.79
N PRO A 297 19.46 1.09 -1.84
CA PRO A 297 20.57 0.14 -1.77
C PRO A 297 21.65 0.55 -0.77
N THR A 298 21.90 1.86 -0.64
CA THR A 298 22.93 2.39 0.26
C THR A 298 22.35 3.32 1.33
N PRO A 299 23.04 3.47 2.50
CA PRO A 299 22.64 4.43 3.51
C PRO A 299 22.60 5.88 3.00
N ASN A 300 23.42 6.21 2.00
CA ASN A 300 23.44 7.56 1.42
C ASN A 300 22.15 7.85 0.64
N ASP A 301 21.65 6.87 -0.12
CA ASP A 301 20.37 7.00 -0.83
C ASP A 301 19.21 7.18 0.15
N GLY A 302 19.21 6.38 1.23
CA GLY A 302 18.24 6.51 2.31
C GLY A 302 18.28 7.87 3.00
N LYS A 303 19.48 8.44 3.25
CA LYS A 303 19.64 9.77 3.85
C LYS A 303 19.12 10.87 2.95
N LYS A 304 19.44 10.85 1.65
CA LYS A 304 18.94 11.83 0.68
C LYS A 304 17.41 11.85 0.66
N PHE A 305 16.80 10.67 0.59
CA PHE A 305 15.35 10.54 0.65
C PHE A 305 14.78 11.01 1.99
N ALA A 306 15.41 10.66 3.12
CA ALA A 306 14.99 11.08 4.46
C ALA A 306 14.99 12.61 4.61
N HIS A 307 16.03 13.30 4.14
CA HIS A 307 16.12 14.76 4.21
C HIS A 307 15.02 15.42 3.40
N LEU A 308 14.82 14.96 2.16
CA LEU A 308 13.77 15.47 1.29
C LEU A 308 12.38 15.21 1.91
N PHE A 309 12.13 14.00 2.40
CA PHE A 309 10.87 13.66 3.05
C PHE A 309 10.56 14.55 4.25
N LYS A 310 11.55 14.80 5.13
CA LYS A 310 11.38 15.67 6.30
C LYS A 310 11.06 17.11 5.89
N GLU A 311 11.67 17.59 4.82
CA GLU A 311 11.42 18.93 4.30
C GLU A 311 9.99 19.08 3.77
N ILE A 312 9.54 18.15 2.92
CA ILE A 312 8.16 18.18 2.38
C ILE A 312 7.13 17.97 3.49
N ALA A 313 7.39 17.05 4.43
CA ALA A 313 6.54 16.84 5.60
C ALA A 313 6.34 18.14 6.40
N LYS A 314 7.44 18.86 6.69
CA LYS A 314 7.38 20.15 7.38
C LYS A 314 6.55 21.17 6.61
N ASN A 315 6.71 21.26 5.28
CA ASN A 315 5.98 22.20 4.45
C ASN A 315 4.46 21.96 4.43
N VAL A 316 4.03 20.71 4.66
CA VAL A 316 2.60 20.35 4.75
C VAL A 316 2.07 20.30 6.19
N GLY A 317 2.86 20.74 7.17
CA GLY A 317 2.46 20.82 8.57
C GLY A 317 2.57 19.50 9.35
N LEU A 318 3.44 18.59 8.90
CA LEU A 318 3.78 17.35 9.59
C LEU A 318 5.19 17.42 10.20
N GLU A 319 5.31 16.95 11.44
CA GLU A 319 6.60 16.67 12.05
C GLU A 319 7.02 15.25 11.68
N ALA A 320 8.17 15.09 11.05
CA ALA A 320 8.67 13.79 10.61
C ALA A 320 10.03 13.46 11.21
N GLU A 321 10.16 12.23 11.71
CA GLU A 321 11.43 11.60 11.99
C GLU A 321 11.65 10.39 11.08
N CYS A 322 12.89 10.21 10.62
CA CYS A 322 13.23 9.16 9.66
C CYS A 322 14.28 8.23 10.28
N ALA A 323 14.03 6.92 10.22
CA ALA A 323 14.93 5.90 10.71
C ALA A 323 15.38 5.01 9.55
N LEU A 324 16.68 4.99 9.28
CA LEU A 324 17.27 4.04 8.34
C LEU A 324 17.42 2.71 9.07
N THR A 325 16.84 1.63 8.51
CA THR A 325 16.88 0.30 9.13
C THR A 325 17.54 -0.71 8.22
N LEU A 326 18.17 -1.74 8.81
CA LEU A 326 18.81 -2.79 8.04
C LEU A 326 17.79 -3.69 7.33
N ALA A 327 18.05 -4.00 6.06
CA ALA A 327 17.17 -4.76 5.20
C ALA A 327 17.80 -6.01 4.56
N HIS A 328 18.97 -6.45 5.03
CA HIS A 328 19.71 -7.58 4.44
C HIS A 328 18.99 -8.93 4.59
N GLN A 329 18.07 -9.07 5.53
CA GLN A 329 17.32 -10.30 5.77
C GLN A 329 15.88 -9.99 6.24
N PRO A 330 14.96 -10.98 6.22
CA PRO A 330 13.59 -10.78 6.68
C PRO A 330 13.52 -10.36 8.14
N ILE A 331 12.48 -9.59 8.48
CA ILE A 331 12.20 -9.25 9.88
C ILE A 331 11.44 -10.41 10.51
N GLY A 332 11.92 -10.89 11.67
CA GLY A 332 11.36 -12.08 12.31
C GLY A 332 11.58 -13.37 11.49
N HIS A 333 10.94 -14.46 11.86
CA HIS A 333 11.12 -15.78 11.23
C HIS A 333 10.00 -16.13 10.25
N SER A 334 8.95 -15.33 10.21
CA SER A 334 7.71 -15.67 9.53
C SER A 334 7.36 -14.68 8.41
N ILE A 335 6.96 -15.18 7.24
CA ILE A 335 6.59 -14.39 6.06
C ILE A 335 5.25 -14.89 5.51
N GLY A 336 4.24 -14.02 5.43
CA GLY A 336 2.88 -14.35 5.02
C GLY A 336 1.83 -14.02 6.09
N PRO A 337 0.56 -13.72 5.72
CA PRO A 337 -0.39 -13.07 6.62
C PRO A 337 -0.60 -13.77 7.97
N ALA A 338 -1.00 -15.06 7.96
CA ALA A 338 -1.31 -15.78 9.18
C ALA A 338 -0.08 -16.06 10.03
N ILE A 339 1.03 -16.45 9.41
CA ILE A 339 2.26 -16.76 10.14
C ILE A 339 2.93 -15.49 10.70
N GLU A 340 2.77 -14.34 10.05
CA GLU A 340 3.17 -13.04 10.59
C GLU A 340 2.29 -12.60 11.76
N ALA A 341 0.96 -12.74 11.64
CA ALA A 341 0.03 -12.46 12.74
C ALA A 341 0.34 -13.33 13.96
N LYS A 342 0.60 -14.62 13.73
CA LYS A 342 1.00 -15.59 14.77
C LYS A 342 2.27 -15.14 15.48
N GLU A 343 3.34 -14.84 14.75
CA GLU A 343 4.61 -14.41 15.37
C GLU A 343 4.47 -13.09 16.13
N ALA A 344 3.68 -12.15 15.61
CA ALA A 344 3.43 -10.89 16.30
C ALA A 344 2.67 -11.09 17.62
N LEU A 345 1.64 -11.94 17.61
CA LEU A 345 0.86 -12.26 18.81
C LEU A 345 1.67 -13.07 19.82
N THR A 346 2.51 -14.00 19.36
CA THR A 346 3.49 -14.72 20.20
C THR A 346 4.41 -13.74 20.92
N LEU A 347 4.99 -12.77 20.22
CA LEU A 347 5.86 -11.76 20.83
C LEU A 347 5.11 -10.86 21.82
N LEU A 348 3.92 -10.39 21.48
CA LEU A 348 3.13 -9.55 22.38
C LEU A 348 2.83 -10.28 23.69
N ARG A 349 2.49 -11.57 23.62
CA ARG A 349 2.14 -12.41 24.77
C ARG A 349 3.37 -12.82 25.60
N ASP A 350 4.48 -13.15 24.95
CA ASP A 350 5.73 -13.55 25.59
C ASP A 350 6.94 -12.89 24.90
N TYR A 351 7.52 -11.93 25.62
CA TYR A 351 8.71 -11.18 25.16
C TYR A 351 9.88 -12.10 24.81
N ASN A 352 10.06 -13.22 25.53
CA ASN A 352 11.20 -14.11 25.34
C ASN A 352 11.01 -15.07 24.16
N ALA A 353 9.77 -15.27 23.71
CA ALA A 353 9.44 -16.12 22.56
C ALA A 353 9.57 -15.38 21.22
N GLY A 354 9.64 -14.05 21.23
CA GLY A 354 9.69 -13.24 20.02
C GLY A 354 11.09 -13.12 19.41
N PRO A 355 11.23 -13.03 18.06
CA PRO A 355 12.53 -12.85 17.44
C PRO A 355 13.14 -11.48 17.78
N ASN A 356 14.42 -11.45 18.19
CA ASN A 356 15.15 -10.21 18.49
C ASN A 356 15.07 -9.17 17.36
N SER A 357 15.14 -9.59 16.09
CA SER A 357 15.01 -8.66 14.95
C SER A 357 13.67 -7.91 14.91
N LEU A 358 12.58 -8.54 15.39
CA LEU A 358 11.25 -7.93 15.47
C LEU A 358 11.15 -7.03 16.72
N ILE A 359 11.68 -7.49 17.86
CA ILE A 359 11.72 -6.72 19.12
C ILE A 359 12.50 -5.43 18.94
N GLU A 360 13.76 -5.51 18.50
CA GLU A 360 14.64 -4.35 18.38
C GLU A 360 14.06 -3.34 17.41
N LYS A 361 13.71 -3.76 16.18
CA LYS A 361 13.17 -2.84 15.18
C LYS A 361 11.85 -2.19 15.63
N SER A 362 10.94 -2.96 16.24
CA SER A 362 9.64 -2.42 16.68
C SER A 362 9.80 -1.45 17.86
N THR A 363 10.62 -1.79 18.85
CA THR A 363 10.82 -0.96 20.05
C THR A 363 11.64 0.29 19.74
N SER A 364 12.62 0.24 18.83
CA SER A 364 13.33 1.46 18.39
C SER A 364 12.38 2.43 17.68
N LEU A 365 11.56 1.94 16.75
CA LEU A 365 10.63 2.79 16.00
C LEU A 365 9.48 3.32 16.87
N ALA A 366 8.92 2.48 17.75
CA ALA A 366 7.95 2.92 18.75
C ALA A 366 8.57 3.93 19.71
N GLY A 367 9.82 3.72 20.12
CA GLY A 367 10.55 4.63 20.99
C GLY A 367 10.65 6.04 20.43
N ILE A 368 10.95 6.20 19.15
CA ILE A 368 10.96 7.52 18.49
C ILE A 368 9.59 8.18 18.60
N ILE A 369 8.49 7.44 18.39
CA ILE A 369 7.13 7.98 18.55
C ILE A 369 6.86 8.39 20.00
N LEU A 370 7.28 7.58 20.97
CA LEU A 370 7.12 7.89 22.39
C LEU A 370 7.88 9.17 22.79
N GLU A 371 9.07 9.39 22.22
CA GLU A 371 9.84 10.62 22.40
C GLU A 371 9.15 11.82 21.76
N MET A 372 8.71 11.71 20.50
CA MET A 372 7.94 12.75 19.80
C MET A 372 6.63 13.11 20.53
N GLY A 373 6.07 12.17 21.28
CA GLY A 373 4.88 12.37 22.10
C GLY A 373 5.11 12.70 23.55
N GLY A 374 6.35 13.02 23.94
CA GLY A 374 6.67 13.46 25.29
C GLY A 374 6.42 12.41 26.36
N LYS A 375 6.33 11.12 25.97
CA LYS A 375 6.19 9.99 26.90
C LYS A 375 7.54 9.51 27.41
N ALA A 376 8.61 9.81 26.69
CA ALA A 376 9.99 9.55 27.07
C ALA A 376 10.89 10.73 26.72
N GLU A 377 11.96 10.91 27.49
CA GLU A 377 13.04 11.82 27.11
C GLU A 377 13.79 11.29 25.89
N LYS A 378 14.41 12.20 25.13
CA LYS A 378 15.19 11.85 23.94
C LYS A 378 16.27 10.81 24.27
N GLY A 379 16.27 9.70 23.53
CA GLY A 379 17.18 8.56 23.76
C GLY A 379 16.69 7.52 24.77
N GLN A 380 15.59 7.77 25.48
CA GLN A 380 14.98 6.82 26.43
C GLN A 380 13.75 6.09 25.85
N GLY A 381 13.30 6.47 24.66
CA GLY A 381 12.06 5.94 24.07
C GLY A 381 12.09 4.44 23.84
N GLN A 382 13.22 3.89 23.38
CA GLN A 382 13.32 2.44 23.15
C GLN A 382 13.22 1.65 24.45
N ILE A 383 13.79 2.16 25.55
CA ILE A 383 13.72 1.51 26.86
C ILE A 383 12.26 1.45 27.31
N LEU A 384 11.55 2.58 27.28
CA LEU A 384 10.12 2.61 27.60
C LEU A 384 9.30 1.69 26.70
N ALA A 385 9.59 1.63 25.40
CA ALA A 385 8.90 0.73 24.48
C ALA A 385 9.14 -0.75 24.82
N LYS A 386 10.36 -1.12 25.23
CA LYS A 386 10.68 -2.47 25.73
C LYS A 386 9.94 -2.77 27.02
N ASP A 387 9.89 -1.83 27.97
CA ASP A 387 9.17 -2.00 29.24
C ASP A 387 7.66 -2.21 29.02
N ILE A 388 7.04 -1.45 28.11
CA ILE A 388 5.62 -1.60 27.74
C ILE A 388 5.35 -2.97 27.12
N LEU A 389 6.28 -3.46 26.29
CA LEU A 389 6.17 -4.78 25.66
C LEU A 389 6.35 -5.90 26.69
N GLN A 390 7.40 -5.82 27.52
CA GLN A 390 7.72 -6.81 28.56
C GLN A 390 6.66 -6.91 29.66
N SER A 391 6.04 -5.78 30.04
CA SER A 391 4.99 -5.74 31.06
C SER A 391 3.64 -6.30 30.59
N GLY A 392 3.49 -6.67 29.31
CA GLY A 392 2.24 -7.16 28.75
C GLY A 392 1.20 -6.07 28.44
N LYS A 393 1.50 -4.79 28.73
CA LYS A 393 0.59 -3.67 28.43
C LYS A 393 0.27 -3.55 26.93
N ALA A 394 1.27 -3.80 26.08
CA ALA A 394 1.06 -3.86 24.63
C ALA A 394 0.11 -5.01 24.23
N TYR A 395 0.21 -6.17 24.86
CA TYR A 395 -0.68 -7.30 24.59
C TYR A 395 -2.12 -6.96 24.95
N GLU A 396 -2.37 -6.44 26.16
CA GLU A 396 -3.71 -6.02 26.56
C GLU A 396 -4.29 -4.94 25.64
N LYS A 397 -3.45 -4.00 25.18
CA LYS A 397 -3.88 -3.00 24.20
C LYS A 397 -4.22 -3.62 22.84
N MET A 398 -3.46 -4.60 22.38
CA MET A 398 -3.78 -5.33 21.14
C MET A 398 -5.12 -6.08 21.27
N LYS A 399 -5.40 -6.72 22.42
CA LYS A 399 -6.71 -7.37 22.67
C LYS A 399 -7.87 -6.37 22.52
N GLN A 400 -7.72 -5.17 23.09
CA GLN A 400 -8.71 -4.10 22.95
C GLN A 400 -8.87 -3.65 21.48
N ILE A 401 -7.77 -3.51 20.73
CA ILE A 401 -7.80 -3.16 19.30
C ILE A 401 -8.54 -4.24 18.50
N ILE A 402 -8.27 -5.52 18.78
CA ILE A 402 -8.95 -6.65 18.14
C ILE A 402 -10.46 -6.60 18.45
N GLU A 403 -10.83 -6.42 19.71
CA GLU A 403 -12.23 -6.37 20.16
C GLU A 403 -12.99 -5.22 19.49
N VAL A 404 -12.44 -4.00 19.48
CA VAL A 404 -13.14 -2.84 18.90
C VAL A 404 -13.31 -2.95 17.38
N GLN A 405 -12.41 -3.68 16.72
CA GLN A 405 -12.49 -3.97 15.30
C GLN A 405 -13.39 -5.18 14.98
N GLY A 406 -13.95 -5.84 16.01
CA GLY A 406 -14.87 -6.97 15.85
C GLY A 406 -14.20 -8.34 15.71
N GLY A 407 -12.93 -8.48 16.11
CA GLY A 407 -12.26 -9.76 16.25
C GLY A 407 -12.45 -10.40 17.63
N GLU A 408 -11.92 -11.62 17.82
CA GLU A 408 -11.93 -12.33 19.10
C GLU A 408 -10.73 -11.90 19.97
N PRO A 409 -10.92 -11.13 21.05
CA PRO A 409 -9.82 -10.59 21.84
C PRO A 409 -8.95 -11.64 22.54
N ASN A 410 -9.46 -12.84 22.79
CA ASN A 410 -8.71 -13.90 23.46
C ASN A 410 -8.11 -14.92 22.50
N ILE A 411 -8.08 -14.62 21.19
CA ILE A 411 -7.39 -15.46 20.20
C ILE A 411 -5.94 -15.71 20.65
N LEU A 412 -5.52 -16.97 20.61
CA LEU A 412 -4.16 -17.38 20.92
C LEU A 412 -3.35 -17.59 19.64
N PRO A 413 -2.01 -17.47 19.67
CA PRO A 413 -1.16 -17.78 18.52
C PRO A 413 -1.37 -19.20 17.98
N GLU A 414 -1.76 -20.14 18.84
CA GLU A 414 -2.06 -21.53 18.49
C GLU A 414 -3.36 -21.69 17.68
N ASP A 415 -4.33 -20.79 17.85
CA ASP A 415 -5.62 -20.81 17.15
C ASP A 415 -5.51 -20.35 15.70
N ILE A 416 -4.42 -19.64 15.36
CA ILE A 416 -4.18 -19.12 14.02
C ILE A 416 -3.81 -20.26 13.07
N LYS A 417 -4.74 -20.58 12.17
CA LYS A 417 -4.60 -21.65 11.18
C LYS A 417 -3.53 -21.30 10.13
N LEU A 418 -2.65 -22.27 9.89
CA LEU A 418 -1.68 -22.25 8.79
C LEU A 418 -2.12 -23.20 7.67
N GLY A 419 -1.44 -23.13 6.53
CA GLY A 419 -1.75 -23.96 5.36
C GLY A 419 -1.65 -25.45 5.68
N ILE A 420 -2.64 -26.22 5.21
CA ILE A 420 -2.74 -27.67 5.46
C ILE A 420 -1.65 -28.49 4.77
N TYR A 421 -1.05 -27.93 3.71
CA TYR A 421 0.06 -28.55 3.01
C TYR A 421 1.35 -27.84 3.43
N GLU A 422 2.31 -28.64 3.85
CA GLU A 422 3.61 -28.14 4.29
C GLU A 422 4.76 -28.90 3.66
N ARG A 423 5.88 -28.21 3.47
CA ARG A 423 7.15 -28.82 3.06
C ARG A 423 8.29 -28.26 3.89
N GLU A 424 9.06 -29.16 4.47
CA GLU A 424 10.29 -28.86 5.20
C GLU A 424 11.50 -29.02 4.29
N PHE A 425 12.48 -28.15 4.50
CA PHE A 425 13.75 -28.17 3.78
C PHE A 425 14.88 -28.21 4.80
N TYR A 426 15.82 -29.12 4.55
CA TYR A 426 16.92 -29.42 5.45
C TYR A 426 18.25 -28.96 4.85
N SER A 427 19.19 -28.62 5.73
CA SER A 427 20.56 -28.31 5.32
C SER A 427 21.24 -29.57 4.77
N THR A 428 21.79 -29.50 3.57
CA THR A 428 22.49 -30.62 2.93
C THR A 428 23.96 -30.75 3.36
N LYS A 429 24.46 -29.81 4.17
CA LYS A 429 25.83 -29.82 4.70
C LYS A 429 25.93 -29.02 6.00
N GLU A 430 26.97 -29.28 6.78
CA GLU A 430 27.34 -28.41 7.89
C GLU A 430 27.92 -27.08 7.37
N GLY A 431 27.68 -25.98 8.09
CA GLY A 431 28.23 -24.67 7.75
C GLY A 431 27.64 -23.53 8.59
N HIS A 432 27.89 -22.30 8.13
CA HIS A 432 27.27 -21.09 8.69
C HIS A 432 26.42 -20.41 7.62
N ILE A 433 25.29 -19.84 8.02
CA ILE A 433 24.47 -19.04 7.12
C ILE A 433 25.16 -17.69 6.92
N THR A 434 25.64 -17.43 5.70
CA THR A 434 26.34 -16.19 5.37
C THR A 434 25.40 -15.12 4.82
N ASP A 435 24.26 -15.52 4.25
CA ASP A 435 23.26 -14.58 3.71
C ASP A 435 21.87 -15.22 3.59
N VAL A 436 20.84 -14.37 3.51
CA VAL A 436 19.43 -14.76 3.35
C VAL A 436 18.78 -13.92 2.24
N ASN A 437 18.45 -14.54 1.11
CA ASN A 437 17.96 -13.82 -0.06
C ASN A 437 16.46 -13.47 0.03
N ASN A 438 16.18 -12.20 0.33
CA ASN A 438 14.82 -11.65 0.41
C ASN A 438 13.98 -11.83 -0.87
N ALA A 439 14.61 -11.71 -2.04
CA ALA A 439 13.89 -11.81 -3.31
C ALA A 439 13.38 -13.24 -3.55
N ILE A 440 14.21 -14.25 -3.27
CA ILE A 440 13.82 -15.66 -3.36
C ILE A 440 12.71 -15.98 -2.35
N ILE A 441 12.82 -15.49 -1.12
CA ILE A 441 11.77 -15.67 -0.09
C ILE A 441 10.43 -15.10 -0.57
N ASN A 442 10.45 -13.88 -1.12
CA ASN A 442 9.27 -13.23 -1.66
C ASN A 442 8.65 -14.05 -2.80
N GLN A 443 9.46 -14.59 -3.70
CA GLN A 443 8.98 -15.44 -4.80
C GLN A 443 8.36 -16.74 -4.28
N ILE A 444 9.01 -17.42 -3.32
CA ILE A 444 8.51 -18.67 -2.73
C ILE A 444 7.20 -18.43 -1.99
N ALA A 445 7.13 -17.42 -1.12
CA ALA A 445 5.92 -17.13 -0.36
C ALA A 445 4.73 -16.77 -1.27
N LYS A 446 4.96 -15.97 -2.33
CA LYS A 446 3.91 -15.70 -3.33
C LYS A 446 3.50 -16.95 -4.09
N ALA A 447 4.44 -17.79 -4.50
CA ALA A 447 4.13 -19.04 -5.18
C ALA A 447 3.35 -20.03 -4.29
N ALA A 448 3.57 -19.98 -2.97
CA ALA A 448 2.80 -20.74 -1.98
C ALA A 448 1.36 -20.23 -1.81
N GLY A 449 1.04 -19.03 -2.31
CA GLY A 449 -0.31 -18.47 -2.36
C GLY A 449 -0.49 -17.12 -1.66
N CYS A 450 0.56 -16.55 -1.07
CA CYS A 450 0.45 -15.26 -0.39
C CYS A 450 0.27 -14.07 -1.37
N PRO A 451 -0.44 -13.00 -0.99
CA PRO A 451 -1.20 -12.82 0.26
C PRO A 451 -2.63 -13.42 0.21
N ASN A 452 -3.14 -13.75 -0.99
CA ASN A 452 -4.55 -14.15 -1.20
C ASN A 452 -4.96 -15.34 -0.34
N SER A 453 -4.09 -16.33 -0.21
CA SER A 453 -4.21 -17.38 0.79
C SER A 453 -3.54 -16.91 2.09
N LYS A 454 -4.33 -16.41 3.04
CA LYS A 454 -3.82 -15.91 4.32
C LYS A 454 -3.02 -16.95 5.11
N THR A 455 -3.42 -18.22 5.00
CA THR A 455 -2.79 -19.33 5.72
C THR A 455 -1.49 -19.79 5.06
N SER A 456 -1.22 -19.37 3.83
CA SER A 456 0.06 -19.65 3.16
C SER A 456 1.17 -18.78 3.73
N GLY A 457 2.40 -19.26 3.65
CA GLY A 457 3.54 -18.52 4.14
C GLY A 457 4.82 -19.34 4.17
N VAL A 458 5.84 -18.72 4.73
CA VAL A 458 7.18 -19.27 4.86
C VAL A 458 7.67 -19.04 6.28
N HIS A 459 8.33 -20.04 6.85
CA HIS A 459 9.04 -19.96 8.11
C HIS A 459 10.53 -20.24 7.91
N ILE A 460 11.37 -19.42 8.54
CA ILE A 460 12.82 -19.49 8.48
C ILE A 460 13.34 -19.77 9.88
N PHE A 461 13.89 -20.96 10.10
CA PHE A 461 14.33 -21.40 11.43
C PHE A 461 15.67 -20.80 11.83
N LYS A 462 16.54 -20.53 10.85
CA LYS A 462 17.91 -20.08 11.06
C LYS A 462 18.25 -18.95 10.11
N LYS A 463 18.97 -17.96 10.62
CA LYS A 463 19.30 -16.70 9.96
C LYS A 463 20.80 -16.50 9.83
N GLN A 464 21.20 -15.40 9.18
CA GLN A 464 22.61 -15.03 9.03
C GLN A 464 23.37 -15.09 10.36
N GLY A 465 24.55 -15.71 10.34
CA GLY A 465 25.40 -15.96 11.50
C GLY A 465 25.10 -17.25 12.25
N ALA A 466 23.96 -17.91 11.99
CA ALA A 466 23.64 -19.18 12.65
C ALA A 466 24.48 -20.33 12.09
N LYS A 467 24.94 -21.21 12.98
CA LYS A 467 25.54 -22.50 12.63
C LYS A 467 24.44 -23.51 12.28
N VAL A 468 24.63 -24.24 11.18
CA VAL A 468 23.78 -25.35 10.75
C VAL A 468 24.59 -26.64 10.69
N LYS A 469 24.00 -27.74 11.14
CA LYS A 469 24.47 -29.10 10.88
C LYS A 469 23.75 -29.65 9.66
N GLU A 470 24.36 -30.64 9.02
CA GLU A 470 23.66 -31.44 8.02
C GLU A 470 22.42 -32.08 8.65
N GLY A 471 21.28 -32.02 7.93
CA GLY A 471 19.99 -32.51 8.41
C GLY A 471 19.19 -31.53 9.26
N ASP A 472 19.72 -30.36 9.63
CA ASP A 472 18.94 -29.33 10.34
C ASP A 472 17.83 -28.77 9.43
N ILE A 473 16.62 -28.59 9.97
CA ILE A 473 15.58 -27.83 9.28
C ILE A 473 15.97 -26.34 9.21
N ILE A 474 15.93 -25.78 8.00
CA ILE A 474 16.31 -24.37 7.75
C ILE A 474 15.13 -23.53 7.29
N PHE A 475 14.16 -24.16 6.65
CA PHE A 475 13.09 -23.47 5.94
C PHE A 475 11.85 -24.36 5.84
N LYS A 476 10.66 -23.79 6.04
CA LYS A 476 9.38 -24.49 5.89
C LYS A 476 8.39 -23.64 5.12
N ILE A 477 7.69 -24.25 4.17
CA ILE A 477 6.65 -23.61 3.37
C ILE A 477 5.30 -24.13 3.85
N TYR A 478 4.34 -23.23 4.02
CA TYR A 478 2.93 -23.54 4.25
C TYR A 478 2.11 -23.08 3.05
N SER A 479 1.16 -23.91 2.61
CA SER A 479 0.23 -23.59 1.53
C SER A 479 -1.16 -24.15 1.79
N ASN A 480 -2.18 -23.46 1.30
CA ASN A 480 -3.54 -23.99 1.23
C ASN A 480 -3.77 -24.93 0.04
N SER A 481 -2.82 -25.02 -0.89
CA SER A 481 -2.96 -25.79 -2.13
C SER A 481 -1.71 -26.60 -2.44
N GLN A 482 -1.90 -27.89 -2.70
CA GLN A 482 -0.81 -28.78 -3.12
C GLN A 482 -0.14 -28.30 -4.42
N SER A 483 -0.88 -27.68 -5.34
CA SER A 483 -0.30 -27.18 -6.61
C SER A 483 0.59 -25.96 -6.37
N ASN A 484 0.16 -25.04 -5.50
CA ASN A 484 0.95 -23.87 -5.11
C ASN A 484 2.20 -24.28 -4.34
N LEU A 485 2.08 -25.25 -3.42
CA LEU A 485 3.23 -25.82 -2.70
C LEU A 485 4.26 -26.39 -3.69
N LYS A 486 3.83 -27.22 -4.66
CA LYS A 486 4.73 -27.77 -5.70
C LYS A 486 5.41 -26.67 -6.53
N ARG A 487 4.71 -25.57 -6.82
CA ARG A 487 5.29 -24.41 -7.53
C ARG A 487 6.35 -23.72 -6.69
N ALA A 488 6.09 -23.52 -5.40
CA ALA A 488 7.03 -22.93 -4.45
C ALA A 488 8.28 -23.82 -4.25
N GLU A 489 8.09 -25.14 -4.15
CA GLU A 489 9.18 -26.13 -4.13
C GLU A 489 10.05 -26.05 -5.38
N LYS A 490 9.44 -25.92 -6.56
CA LYS A 490 10.19 -25.79 -7.83
C LYS A 490 11.10 -24.55 -7.82
N ILE A 491 10.61 -23.43 -7.28
CA ILE A 491 11.42 -22.20 -7.14
C ILE A 491 12.60 -22.49 -6.21
N TYR A 492 12.35 -23.02 -5.01
CA TYR A 492 13.41 -23.38 -4.05
C TYR A 492 14.48 -24.24 -4.71
N ASN A 493 14.08 -25.33 -5.37
CA ASN A 493 15.02 -26.26 -6.01
C ASN A 493 15.82 -25.61 -7.16
N SER A 494 15.18 -24.73 -7.94
CA SER A 494 15.84 -24.05 -9.07
C SER A 494 16.82 -22.96 -8.66
N THR A 495 16.63 -22.34 -7.49
CA THR A 495 17.50 -21.26 -7.00
C THR A 495 18.53 -21.72 -5.97
N GLY A 496 18.46 -22.98 -5.53
CA GLY A 496 19.25 -23.49 -4.40
C GLY A 496 18.73 -23.03 -3.03
N GLY A 497 17.49 -22.52 -2.97
CA GLY A 497 16.86 -21.98 -1.76
C GLY A 497 17.29 -20.55 -1.40
N PRO A 498 16.65 -19.94 -0.40
CA PRO A 498 16.97 -18.57 0.02
C PRO A 498 18.09 -18.47 1.05
N ILE A 499 18.48 -19.58 1.67
CA ILE A 499 19.50 -19.63 2.73
C ILE A 499 20.84 -19.98 2.11
N ILE A 500 21.81 -19.08 2.22
CA ILE A 500 23.14 -19.26 1.64
C ILE A 500 24.10 -19.75 2.72
N LEU A 501 24.70 -20.93 2.50
CA LEU A 501 25.71 -21.51 3.37
C LEU A 501 27.12 -21.18 2.87
N GLY A 502 27.96 -20.70 3.77
CA GLY A 502 29.36 -20.43 3.51
C GLY A 502 30.26 -20.76 4.70
N GLY A 503 31.57 -20.82 4.42
CA GLY A 503 32.62 -20.83 5.43
C GLY A 503 33.31 -19.47 5.50
N MET A 504 34.10 -19.25 6.55
CA MET A 504 34.93 -18.03 6.68
C MET A 504 36.07 -17.98 5.65
N MET A 505 36.47 -19.16 5.13
CA MET A 505 37.43 -19.28 4.05
C MET A 505 36.66 -19.44 2.73
N ILE A 506 36.71 -18.41 1.88
CA ILE A 506 36.01 -18.38 0.59
C ILE A 506 36.72 -19.29 -0.42
N GLU A 507 38.04 -19.20 -0.49
CA GLU A 507 38.87 -20.02 -1.38
C GLU A 507 40.29 -20.10 -0.80
N ARG A 508 40.96 -21.24 -0.97
CA ARG A 508 42.39 -21.40 -0.74
C ARG A 508 43.07 -21.37 -2.11
N ILE A 509 43.77 -20.29 -2.40
CA ILE A 509 44.53 -20.09 -3.64
C ILE A 509 45.88 -20.79 -3.53
#